data_AF-A0A974NMU5-F1
#
_entry.id   AF-A0A974NMU5-F1
#
_cell.length_a   1.000
_cell.length_b   1.000
_cell.length_c   1.000
_cell.angle_alpha   90.00
_cell.angle_beta   90.00
_cell.angle_gamma   90.00
#
_symmetry.space_group_name_H-M   'P 1'
#
loop_
_entity.id
_entity.type
_entity.pdbx_description
1 polymer ?
#
loop_
_entity_poly.entity_id
_entity_poly.type
_entity_poly.pdbx_seq_one_letter_code
_entity_poly.pdbx_strand_id
1 'polypeptide(L)'
;MSLLDIYLQKNEKKRYDVFKQTGLSQQMLSSVNKKSVSSYSVTTIQAIAKTVKKNAGTVLDELLALEKENAYFEVFNAEDLLLAFNNKEPHILIKGEYKKEMDELAKSQLLDTETLGLELGSAGLVTVWAELMIQLGNRFSNKDHDKKRIESQIRKYKFKPLNEKEILLYLRLFDY
;
A
#
# COMPACT_ATOMS: atom_id res chain seq x y z
N MET A 1 5.88 6.71 -5.91
CA MET A 1 6.92 6.43 -6.93
C MET A 1 6.56 5.15 -7.65
N SER A 2 6.95 5.01 -8.91
CA SER A 2 6.75 3.79 -9.69
C SER A 2 7.46 2.58 -9.08
N LEU A 3 6.88 1.38 -9.21
CA LEU A 3 7.59 0.13 -8.94
C LEU A 3 8.94 0.06 -9.68
N LEU A 4 8.93 0.41 -10.97
CA LEU A 4 10.13 0.47 -11.81
C LEU A 4 11.12 1.53 -11.31
N ASP A 5 10.66 2.69 -10.83
CA ASP A 5 11.56 3.72 -10.28
C ASP A 5 12.23 3.26 -9.00
N ILE A 6 11.48 2.59 -8.12
CA ILE A 6 12.00 2.00 -6.88
C ILE A 6 13.07 0.97 -7.22
N TYR A 7 12.76 0.06 -8.16
CA TYR A 7 13.71 -0.96 -8.58
C TYR A 7 14.98 -0.38 -9.21
N LEU A 8 14.86 0.61 -10.09
CA LEU A 8 16.00 1.27 -10.72
C LEU A 8 16.84 2.02 -9.68
N GLN A 9 16.22 2.73 -8.73
CA GLN A 9 16.93 3.40 -7.65
C GLN A 9 17.67 2.44 -6.73
N LYS A 10 17.09 1.29 -6.38
CA LYS A 10 17.79 0.22 -5.63
C LYS A 10 19.06 -0.26 -6.34
N ASN A 11 19.14 -0.09 -7.66
CA ASN A 11 20.30 -0.45 -8.49
C ASN A 11 21.11 0.79 -8.95
N GLU A 12 20.92 1.95 -8.32
CA GLU A 12 21.62 3.22 -8.66
C GLU A 12 21.44 3.66 -10.12
N LYS A 13 20.29 3.33 -10.72
CA LYS A 13 19.90 3.70 -12.08
C LYS A 13 18.67 4.59 -12.10
N LYS A 14 18.52 5.30 -13.20
CA LYS A 14 17.33 6.08 -13.55
C LYS A 14 16.77 5.60 -14.88
N ARG A 15 15.51 5.92 -15.18
CA ARG A 15 14.90 5.63 -16.50
C ARG A 15 15.71 6.21 -17.66
N TYR A 16 16.36 7.36 -17.42
CA TYR A 16 17.27 7.96 -18.38
C TYR A 16 18.42 7.02 -18.76
N ASP A 17 18.96 6.25 -17.81
CA ASP A 17 20.04 5.29 -18.10
C ASP A 17 19.54 4.12 -18.94
N VAL A 18 18.30 3.68 -18.70
CA VAL A 18 17.65 2.65 -19.52
C VAL A 18 17.48 3.13 -20.95
N PHE A 19 16.96 4.35 -21.14
CA PHE A 19 16.83 4.98 -22.45
C PHE A 19 18.19 5.12 -23.15
N LYS A 20 19.22 5.62 -22.45
CA LYS A 20 20.56 5.83 -23.01
C LYS A 20 21.22 4.52 -23.48
N GLN A 21 20.99 3.41 -22.79
CA GLN A 21 21.63 2.13 -23.13
C GLN A 21 20.84 1.26 -24.12
N THR A 22 19.53 1.43 -24.20
CA THR A 22 18.66 0.51 -24.93
C THR A 22 17.76 1.18 -25.96
N GLY A 23 17.69 2.51 -25.96
CA GLY A 23 16.82 3.29 -26.84
C GLY A 23 15.33 3.24 -26.47
N LEU A 24 14.97 2.56 -25.39
CA LEU A 24 13.59 2.33 -24.99
C LEU A 24 12.98 3.61 -24.41
N SER A 25 11.93 4.14 -25.06
CA SER A 25 11.42 5.49 -24.78
C SER A 25 10.93 5.65 -23.35
N GLN A 26 11.13 6.84 -22.78
CA GLN A 26 10.65 7.13 -21.42
C GLN A 26 9.12 7.06 -21.30
N GLN A 27 8.39 7.30 -22.39
CA GLN A 27 6.93 7.15 -22.45
C GLN A 27 6.52 5.68 -22.30
N MET A 28 7.24 4.75 -22.95
CA MET A 28 7.00 3.31 -22.81
C MET A 28 7.36 2.82 -21.40
N LEU A 29 8.49 3.26 -20.83
CA LEU A 29 8.84 2.95 -19.44
C LEU A 29 7.81 3.51 -18.43
N SER A 30 7.13 4.62 -18.77
CA SER A 30 6.09 5.22 -17.93
C SER A 30 4.72 4.54 -18.07
N SER A 31 4.41 3.90 -19.20
CA SER A 31 3.15 3.18 -19.40
C SER A 31 3.15 1.82 -18.70
N VAL A 32 4.31 1.18 -18.64
CA VAL A 32 4.57 -0.09 -17.94
C VAL A 32 4.37 0.05 -16.43
N ASN A 33 4.56 1.25 -15.88
CA ASN A 33 4.36 1.57 -14.48
C ASN A 33 2.92 1.40 -13.95
N LYS A 34 1.92 1.48 -14.84
CA LYS A 34 0.51 1.35 -14.44
C LYS A 34 0.01 -0.09 -14.45
N LYS A 35 0.89 -1.05 -14.74
CA LYS A 35 0.54 -2.45 -14.96
C LYS A 35 1.36 -3.35 -14.06
N SER A 36 0.87 -4.57 -13.84
CA SER A 36 1.60 -5.58 -13.08
C SER A 36 2.89 -5.99 -13.77
N VAL A 37 3.89 -6.44 -13.02
CA VAL A 37 5.18 -6.92 -13.58
C VAL A 37 4.95 -8.06 -14.58
N SER A 38 3.96 -8.90 -14.35
CA SER A 38 3.55 -9.98 -15.27
C SER A 38 3.10 -9.49 -16.66
N SER A 39 2.74 -8.21 -16.80
CA SER A 39 2.33 -7.62 -18.08
C SER A 39 3.49 -6.95 -18.84
N TYR A 40 4.69 -6.94 -18.26
CA TYR A 40 5.84 -6.28 -18.86
C TYR A 40 6.28 -7.09 -20.07
N SER A 41 6.58 -6.42 -21.19
CA SER A 41 7.09 -7.12 -22.36
C SER A 41 8.48 -7.70 -22.06
N VAL A 42 8.79 -8.85 -22.68
CA VAL A 42 10.12 -9.46 -22.62
C VAL A 42 11.22 -8.45 -23.00
N THR A 43 10.95 -7.62 -24.01
CA THR A 43 11.86 -6.55 -24.45
C THR A 43 12.12 -5.50 -23.36
N THR A 44 11.11 -5.17 -22.55
CA THR A 44 11.24 -4.23 -21.43
C THR A 44 12.10 -4.84 -20.33
N ILE A 45 11.84 -6.10 -19.96
CA ILE A 45 12.63 -6.81 -18.95
C ILE A 45 14.09 -6.94 -19.39
N GLN A 46 14.35 -7.30 -20.66
CA GLN A 46 15.70 -7.37 -21.21
C GLN A 46 16.41 -6.01 -21.21
N ALA A 47 15.70 -4.93 -21.54
CA ALA A 47 16.27 -3.59 -21.51
C ALA A 47 16.67 -3.14 -20.09
N ILE A 48 15.82 -3.42 -19.11
CA ILE A 48 16.11 -3.16 -17.69
C ILE A 48 17.31 -4.00 -17.26
N ALA A 49 17.30 -5.30 -17.56
CA ALA A 49 18.37 -6.24 -17.23
C ALA A 49 19.73 -5.81 -17.78
N LYS A 50 19.78 -5.36 -19.04
CA LYS A 50 20.99 -4.80 -19.66
C LYS A 50 21.48 -3.56 -18.91
N THR A 51 20.56 -2.71 -18.45
CA THR A 51 20.87 -1.46 -17.74
C THR A 51 21.45 -1.71 -16.34
N VAL A 52 20.88 -2.68 -15.61
CA VAL A 52 21.35 -3.06 -14.27
C VAL A 52 22.46 -4.12 -14.31
N LYS A 53 22.87 -4.56 -15.50
CA LYS A 53 23.89 -5.60 -15.72
C LYS A 53 23.57 -6.93 -15.00
N LYS A 54 22.29 -7.33 -15.00
CA LYS A 54 21.81 -8.60 -14.44
C LYS A 54 21.18 -9.48 -15.52
N ASN A 55 20.94 -10.75 -15.20
CA ASN A 55 20.15 -11.64 -16.05
C ASN A 55 18.67 -11.21 -16.04
N ALA A 56 18.00 -11.32 -17.20
CA ALA A 56 16.57 -11.02 -17.34
C ALA A 56 15.67 -11.82 -16.39
N GLY A 57 15.98 -13.10 -16.15
CA GLY A 57 15.25 -13.93 -15.17
C GLY A 57 15.39 -13.40 -13.76
N THR A 58 16.61 -13.08 -13.32
CA THR A 58 16.86 -12.48 -12.00
C THR A 58 16.15 -11.13 -11.85
N VAL A 59 16.18 -10.29 -12.89
CA VAL A 59 15.45 -9.01 -12.87
C VAL A 59 13.95 -9.21 -12.78
N LEU A 60 13.39 -10.19 -13.49
CA LEU A 60 11.97 -10.53 -13.41
C LEU A 60 11.61 -10.99 -12.00
N ASP A 61 12.40 -11.89 -11.42
CA ASP A 61 12.18 -12.41 -10.06
C ASP A 61 12.25 -11.28 -9.02
N GLU A 62 13.26 -10.41 -9.12
CA GLU A 62 13.40 -9.26 -8.22
C GLU A 62 12.27 -8.24 -8.40
N LEU A 63 11.81 -7.99 -9.63
CA LEU A 63 10.67 -7.11 -9.89
C LEU A 63 9.36 -7.71 -9.36
N LEU A 64 9.14 -9.02 -9.52
CA LEU A 64 7.97 -9.72 -8.97
C LEU A 64 8.01 -9.74 -7.43
N ALA A 65 9.19 -9.91 -6.84
CA ALA A 65 9.37 -9.81 -5.39
C ALA A 65 9.09 -8.38 -4.91
N LEU A 66 9.61 -7.37 -5.61
CA LEU A 66 9.35 -5.97 -5.30
C LEU A 66 7.88 -5.59 -5.51
N GLU A 67 7.22 -6.21 -6.48
CA GLU A 67 5.79 -6.07 -6.70
C GLU A 67 5.00 -6.68 -5.57
N LYS A 68 5.39 -7.84 -5.04
CA LYS A 68 4.78 -8.42 -3.84
C LYS A 68 5.06 -7.61 -2.58
N GLU A 69 6.28 -7.09 -2.43
CA GLU A 69 6.64 -6.18 -1.34
C GLU A 69 5.83 -4.89 -1.40
N ASN A 70 5.48 -4.40 -2.60
CA ASN A 70 4.66 -3.20 -2.79
C ASN A 70 3.22 -3.52 -3.23
N ALA A 71 2.80 -4.79 -3.14
CA ALA A 71 1.47 -5.23 -3.55
C ALA A 71 0.54 -4.80 -2.45
N TYR A 72 -0.19 -3.74 -2.75
CA TYR A 72 -1.25 -3.31 -1.87
C TYR A 72 -2.41 -4.28 -1.99
N PHE A 73 -2.83 -4.85 -0.86
CA PHE A 73 -4.14 -5.48 -0.78
C PHE A 73 -5.18 -4.37 -0.78
N GLU A 74 -5.90 -4.24 -1.90
CA GLU A 74 -6.92 -3.20 -2.07
C GLU A 74 -8.17 -3.57 -1.29
N VAL A 75 -8.62 -2.63 -0.46
CA VAL A 75 -9.76 -2.82 0.42
C VAL A 75 -10.86 -1.85 0.02
N PHE A 76 -12.01 -2.40 -0.36
CA PHE A 76 -13.19 -1.65 -0.79
C PHE A 76 -14.34 -1.74 0.21
N ASN A 77 -14.24 -2.58 1.24
CA ASN A 77 -15.24 -2.75 2.29
C ASN A 77 -14.60 -3.36 3.56
N ALA A 78 -15.39 -3.53 4.62
CA ALA A 78 -14.91 -4.08 5.89
C ALA A 78 -14.54 -5.57 5.83
N GLU A 79 -15.17 -6.36 4.96
CA GLU A 79 -14.85 -7.78 4.79
C GLU A 79 -13.47 -7.95 4.14
N ASP A 80 -13.16 -7.15 3.13
CA ASP A 80 -11.85 -7.09 2.49
C ASP A 80 -10.77 -6.69 3.50
N LEU A 81 -11.09 -5.73 4.39
CA LEU A 81 -10.17 -5.30 5.43
C LEU A 81 -9.88 -6.42 6.44
N LEU A 82 -10.93 -7.12 6.88
CA LEU A 82 -10.83 -8.28 7.75
C LEU A 82 -10.02 -9.40 7.11
N LEU A 83 -10.25 -9.65 5.81
CA LEU A 83 -9.50 -10.61 5.03
C LEU A 83 -8.02 -10.23 4.96
N ALA A 84 -7.72 -8.96 4.71
CA ALA A 84 -6.34 -8.45 4.68
C ALA A 84 -5.64 -8.62 6.04
N PHE A 85 -6.33 -8.34 7.15
CA PHE A 85 -5.80 -8.59 8.49
C PHE A 85 -5.60 -10.07 8.81
N ASN A 86 -6.50 -10.95 8.36
CA ASN A 86 -6.39 -12.39 8.56
C ASN A 86 -5.22 -12.98 7.76
N ASN A 87 -5.04 -12.52 6.52
CA ASN A 87 -3.93 -12.92 5.65
C ASN A 87 -2.59 -12.29 6.06
N LYS A 88 -2.60 -11.36 7.02
CA LYS A 88 -1.43 -10.57 7.46
C LYS A 88 -0.78 -9.85 6.28
N GLU A 89 -1.60 -9.26 5.43
CA GLU A 89 -1.14 -8.55 4.25
C GLU A 89 -0.18 -7.43 4.68
N PRO A 90 1.04 -7.35 4.10
CA PRO A 90 2.07 -6.43 4.54
C PRO A 90 1.68 -4.97 4.28
N HIS A 91 0.95 -4.73 3.19
CA HIS A 91 0.50 -3.42 2.75
C HIS A 91 -0.98 -3.50 2.37
N ILE A 92 -1.83 -2.74 3.06
CA ILE A 92 -3.27 -2.71 2.85
C ILE A 92 -3.63 -1.30 2.42
N LEU A 93 -4.29 -1.16 1.28
CA LEU A 93 -4.63 0.14 0.72
C LEU A 93 -6.14 0.29 0.66
N ILE A 94 -6.65 1.13 1.55
CA ILE A 94 -8.06 1.50 1.58
C ILE A 94 -8.28 2.54 0.49
N LYS A 95 -9.22 2.26 -0.41
CA LYS A 95 -9.54 3.14 -1.55
C LYS A 95 -11.05 3.27 -1.75
N GLY A 96 -11.43 4.24 -2.58
CA GLY A 96 -12.78 4.32 -3.12
C GLY A 96 -13.82 4.83 -2.11
N GLU A 97 -15.04 4.31 -2.18
CA GLU A 97 -16.16 4.76 -1.35
C GLU A 97 -15.94 4.44 0.12
N TYR A 98 -15.27 3.33 0.42
CA TYR A 98 -14.95 2.94 1.79
C TYR A 98 -14.09 3.99 2.52
N LYS A 99 -13.16 4.66 1.80
CA LYS A 99 -12.39 5.78 2.35
C LYS A 99 -13.27 6.99 2.67
N LYS A 100 -14.25 7.31 1.83
CA LYS A 100 -15.15 8.44 2.08
C LYS A 100 -15.99 8.20 3.32
N GLU A 101 -16.50 6.98 3.50
CA GLU A 101 -17.23 6.60 4.70
C GLU A 101 -16.34 6.64 5.95
N MET A 102 -15.07 6.20 5.84
CA MET A 102 -14.08 6.36 6.89
C MET A 102 -13.89 7.83 7.27
N ASP A 103 -13.76 8.71 6.29
CA ASP A 103 -13.56 10.14 6.50
C ASP A 103 -14.78 10.82 7.13
N GLU A 104 -16.00 10.47 6.71
CA GLU A 104 -17.23 11.01 7.27
C GLU A 104 -17.39 10.60 8.74
N LEU A 105 -17.13 9.34 9.05
CA LEU A 105 -17.11 8.87 10.43
C LEU A 105 -15.97 9.49 11.22
N ALA A 106 -14.78 9.63 10.62
CA ALA A 106 -13.64 10.29 11.26
C ALA A 106 -13.97 11.74 11.62
N LYS A 107 -14.62 12.49 10.73
CA LYS A 107 -15.05 13.87 11.02
C LYS A 107 -16.05 13.92 12.17
N SER A 108 -17.03 13.02 12.20
CA SER A 108 -18.01 12.97 13.30
C SER A 108 -17.35 12.65 14.65
N GLN A 109 -16.39 11.73 14.66
CA GLN A 109 -15.66 11.29 15.85
C GLN A 109 -14.60 12.30 16.31
N LEU A 110 -13.90 12.95 15.38
CA LEU A 110 -12.90 13.97 15.67
C LEU A 110 -13.54 15.23 16.27
N LEU A 111 -14.72 15.65 15.80
CA LEU A 111 -15.48 16.74 16.44
C LEU A 111 -15.76 16.48 17.93
N ASP A 112 -15.96 15.21 18.30
CA ASP A 112 -16.18 14.80 19.70
C ASP A 112 -14.86 14.54 20.46
N THR A 113 -13.76 14.19 19.77
CA THR A 113 -12.46 13.78 20.36
C THR A 113 -11.33 14.81 20.23
N GLU A 114 -11.57 15.95 19.58
CA GLU A 114 -10.65 17.10 19.44
C GLU A 114 -10.16 17.64 20.80
N THR A 115 -10.89 17.37 21.89
CA THR A 115 -10.51 17.74 23.26
C THR A 115 -9.61 16.71 23.97
N LEU A 116 -9.46 15.48 23.47
CA LEU A 116 -8.75 14.39 24.17
C LEU A 116 -7.60 13.77 23.37
N GLY A 117 -7.61 13.85 22.03
CA GLY A 117 -6.71 13.06 21.16
C GLY A 117 -5.35 13.68 20.83
N LEU A 118 -5.16 15.00 21.02
CA LEU A 118 -3.97 15.71 20.56
C LEU A 118 -2.77 15.60 21.54
N GLU A 119 -3.02 15.28 22.82
CA GLU A 119 -1.99 15.23 23.87
C GLU A 119 -1.19 13.91 23.94
N LEU A 120 -1.66 12.83 23.30
CA LEU A 120 -1.08 11.47 23.48
C LEU A 120 -0.15 11.00 22.33
N GLY A 121 0.16 11.86 21.36
CA GLY A 121 1.06 11.54 20.24
C GLY A 121 0.50 10.46 19.28
N SER A 122 1.38 9.80 18.51
CA SER A 122 1.01 8.82 17.47
C SER A 122 0.20 7.61 17.97
N ALA A 123 0.21 7.35 19.28
CA ALA A 123 -0.60 6.32 19.91
C ALA A 123 -2.10 6.68 19.96
N GLY A 124 -2.44 7.95 20.15
CA GLY A 124 -3.83 8.43 20.17
C GLY A 124 -4.53 8.28 18.82
N LEU A 125 -3.82 8.60 17.73
CA LEU A 125 -4.34 8.45 16.37
C LEU A 125 -4.64 6.99 16.01
N VAL A 126 -3.85 6.03 16.48
CA VAL A 126 -4.08 4.60 16.23
C VAL A 126 -5.37 4.11 16.88
N THR A 127 -5.69 4.61 18.08
CA THR A 127 -6.93 4.24 18.79
C THR A 127 -8.16 4.80 18.08
N VAL A 128 -8.12 6.07 17.65
CA VAL A 128 -9.21 6.69 16.88
C VAL A 128 -9.45 5.94 15.56
N TRP A 129 -8.39 5.60 14.83
CA TRP A 129 -8.52 4.83 13.59
C TRP A 129 -9.00 3.38 13.84
N ALA A 130 -8.62 2.75 14.95
CA ALA A 130 -9.12 1.43 15.33
C ALA A 130 -10.63 1.45 15.61
N GLU A 131 -11.10 2.44 16.36
CA GLU A 131 -12.52 2.62 16.66
C GLU A 131 -13.35 2.91 15.40
N LEU A 132 -12.84 3.74 14.50
CA LEU A 132 -13.46 4.01 13.20
C LEU A 132 -13.61 2.75 12.36
N MET A 133 -12.55 1.95 12.26
CA MET A 133 -12.55 0.69 11.52
C MET A 133 -13.52 -0.33 12.13
N ILE A 134 -13.62 -0.38 13.47
CA ILE A 134 -14.56 -1.24 14.18
C ILE A 134 -16.00 -0.77 13.94
N GLN A 135 -16.28 0.53 13.96
CA GLN A 135 -17.63 1.05 13.74
C GLN A 135 -18.10 0.83 12.31
N LEU A 136 -17.21 0.98 11.33
CA LEU A 136 -17.46 0.58 9.96
C LEU A 136 -17.68 -0.93 9.87
N GLY A 137 -16.78 -1.72 10.47
CA GLY A 137 -16.92 -3.16 10.57
C GLY A 137 -18.28 -3.60 11.11
N ASN A 138 -18.79 -2.94 12.14
CA ASN A 138 -20.12 -3.24 12.71
C ASN A 138 -21.29 -2.83 11.82
N ARG A 139 -21.17 -1.73 11.04
CA ARG A 139 -22.19 -1.39 10.04
C ARG A 139 -22.27 -2.44 8.93
N PHE A 140 -21.15 -3.11 8.62
CA PHE A 140 -21.05 -4.07 7.53
C PHE A 140 -21.13 -5.55 7.99
N SER A 141 -20.80 -5.88 9.23
CA SER A 141 -20.78 -7.24 9.81
C SER A 141 -21.20 -7.23 11.28
N ASN A 142 -22.23 -8.01 11.61
CA ASN A 142 -22.91 -8.00 12.91
C ASN A 142 -22.28 -8.97 13.95
N LYS A 143 -20.94 -9.16 13.93
CA LYS A 143 -20.24 -10.19 14.71
C LYS A 143 -19.26 -9.60 15.74
N ASP A 144 -19.59 -9.74 17.02
CA ASP A 144 -18.77 -9.27 18.16
C ASP A 144 -17.32 -9.84 18.17
N HIS A 145 -17.12 -11.05 17.62
CA HIS A 145 -15.80 -11.68 17.49
C HIS A 145 -14.84 -10.94 16.55
N ASP A 146 -15.36 -10.21 15.56
CA ASP A 146 -14.55 -9.50 14.58
C ASP A 146 -13.95 -8.23 15.19
N LYS A 147 -14.65 -7.62 16.17
CA LYS A 147 -14.22 -6.41 16.88
C LYS A 147 -12.88 -6.58 17.60
N LYS A 148 -12.76 -7.58 18.49
CA LYS A 148 -11.52 -7.83 19.26
C LYS A 148 -10.36 -8.22 18.35
N ARG A 149 -10.65 -8.89 17.22
CA ARG A 149 -9.65 -9.28 16.22
C ARG A 149 -9.12 -8.07 15.46
N ILE A 150 -10.01 -7.21 14.95
CA ILE A 150 -9.63 -5.97 14.26
C ILE A 150 -8.76 -5.11 15.17
N GLU A 151 -9.17 -4.91 16.43
CA GLU A 151 -8.42 -4.08 17.38
C GLU A 151 -7.00 -4.60 17.62
N SER A 152 -6.85 -5.92 17.78
CA SER A 152 -5.55 -6.57 17.99
C SER A 152 -4.64 -6.46 16.76
N GLN A 153 -5.20 -6.60 15.56
CA GLN A 153 -4.43 -6.54 14.32
C GLN A 153 -4.07 -5.11 13.95
N ILE A 154 -4.99 -4.15 14.04
CA ILE A 154 -4.74 -2.72 13.74
C ILE A 154 -3.54 -2.17 14.50
N ARG A 155 -3.37 -2.56 15.77
CA ARG A 155 -2.21 -2.12 16.58
C ARG A 155 -0.85 -2.52 15.98
N LYS A 156 -0.81 -3.56 15.13
CA LYS A 156 0.40 -4.03 14.43
C LYS A 156 0.67 -3.27 13.14
N TYR A 157 -0.27 -2.45 12.68
CA TYR A 157 -0.12 -1.63 11.50
C TYR A 157 0.15 -0.18 11.87
N LYS A 158 0.75 0.55 10.94
CA LYS A 158 0.87 2.01 10.96
C LYS A 158 0.01 2.59 9.86
N PHE A 159 -0.62 3.71 10.16
CA PHE A 159 -1.45 4.45 9.22
C PHE A 159 -0.61 5.53 8.54
N LYS A 160 -0.72 5.61 7.21
CA LYS A 160 -0.16 6.69 6.42
C LYS A 160 -1.22 7.17 5.41
N PRO A 161 -1.79 8.37 5.60
CA PRO A 161 -2.59 8.97 4.55
C PRO A 161 -1.67 9.24 3.36
N LEU A 162 -2.01 8.68 2.19
CA LEU A 162 -1.23 8.90 0.97
C LEU A 162 -1.75 10.15 0.22
N ASN A 163 -3.07 10.33 0.20
CA ASN A 163 -3.77 11.40 -0.51
C ASN A 163 -5.27 11.42 -0.08
N GLU A 164 -6.05 12.33 -0.66
CA GLU A 164 -7.49 12.49 -0.34
C GLU A 164 -8.36 11.28 -0.70
N LYS A 165 -7.84 10.25 -1.37
CA LYS A 165 -8.63 9.09 -1.82
C LYS A 165 -8.10 7.75 -1.33
N GLU A 166 -6.92 7.73 -0.72
CA GLU A 166 -6.24 6.50 -0.36
C GLU A 166 -5.57 6.59 1.01
N ILE A 167 -5.78 5.55 1.82
CA ILE A 167 -5.12 5.37 3.12
C ILE A 167 -4.33 4.07 3.06
N LEU A 168 -3.03 4.16 3.34
CA LEU A 168 -2.16 3.00 3.43
C LEU A 168 -2.01 2.55 4.88
N LEU A 169 -2.33 1.29 5.15
CA LEU A 169 -1.82 0.58 6.32
C LEU A 169 -0.61 -0.26 5.92
N TYR A 170 0.45 -0.21 6.72
CA TYR A 170 1.61 -1.08 6.55
C TYR A 170 1.97 -1.73 7.88
N LEU A 171 2.39 -2.99 7.84
CA LEU A 171 2.79 -3.75 9.02
C LEU A 171 4.04 -3.13 9.66
N ARG A 172 4.00 -2.88 10.98
CA ARG A 172 5.14 -2.35 11.76
C ARG A 172 6.38 -3.23 11.69
N LEU A 173 6.22 -4.50 11.34
CA LEU A 173 7.33 -5.46 11.27
C LEU A 173 8.33 -5.16 10.14
N PHE A 174 7.98 -4.28 9.18
CA PHE A 174 8.84 -3.89 8.06
C PHE A 174 9.60 -2.56 8.29
N ASP A 175 9.60 -2.00 9.50
CA ASP A 175 10.51 -0.91 9.88
C ASP A 175 11.91 -1.48 10.24
N TYR A 176 12.68 -1.90 9.24
CA TYR A 176 14.10 -2.21 9.40
C TYR A 176 14.94 -1.62 8.26
#